data_AF-A0A3R7MDX2-F1
#
_entry.id   AF-A0A3R7MDX2-F1
#
_cell.length_a   1.000
_cell.length_b   1.000
_cell.length_c   1.000
_cell.angle_alpha   90.00
_cell.angle_beta   90.00
_cell.angle_gamma   90.00
#
_symmetry.space_group_name_H-M   'P 1'
#
loop_
_entity.id
_entity.type
_entity.pdbx_description
1 polymer ?
#
loop_
_entity_poly.entity_id
_entity_poly.type
_entity_poly.pdbx_seq_one_letter_code
_entity_poly.pdbx_strand_id
1 'polypeptide(L)'
;MSDSVADQVKDRKKWTSKFEKWPALGRVKVEVPSVEVTVPKLLLLSDKAEADCDLNIGTVPKIPKKKDYKLQDYYVRKLLCENLPHANFDGNSTCPTSLTETQKELLAILSNYSDLYFPEATHERWEEIRTVYTLHAINHVLKTRKKVLNHNGKISKAKLEKRHEDLDCYRDQGFTRPKVLILLPFKHTAYRVVETLITLTLEGKKSIVTNHKRFKQDFGPGSEDEGELANKLNRPDDFNEIFRGDTKEDFKIGVQLTKSSVKLYAPFTSCDIILASPLGLRYVIGDSFSTTTAADFLTSIEVLILDQADIFMMQNWEHILVLMEALNKQPRNIQELETDLTRIRLWSLDGHAPLYRQTLLFSATPIDHNRALISKCMNLQGDCRYCVTRPELILSRLPGMRDPDVRFNYFIQELLPQFRSSRRYHTMLYIPDYCDYVRLVRYLKEDGGTSMSTINEYMVGQNNKVAKARSQFFDGKRQFLLYTERFHFYRRYRIKGVRHIIFYDLPIPTLFP
;
A
#
# COMPACT_ATOMS: atom_id res chain seq x y z
N MET A 1 10.26 25.75 3.57
CA MET A 1 11.46 25.07 4.11
C MET A 1 12.62 25.37 3.18
N SER A 2 13.79 25.74 3.70
CA SER A 2 14.96 26.02 2.87
C SER A 2 15.62 24.73 2.34
N ASP A 3 16.36 24.82 1.25
CA ASP A 3 17.11 23.69 0.66
C ASP A 3 18.07 23.06 1.67
N SER A 4 18.71 23.90 2.51
CA SER A 4 19.59 23.41 3.58
C SER A 4 18.86 22.47 4.55
N VAL A 5 17.66 22.84 5.00
CA VAL A 5 16.85 21.98 5.88
C VAL A 5 16.43 20.71 5.15
N ALA A 6 16.04 20.83 3.87
CA ALA A 6 15.68 19.67 3.05
C ALA A 6 16.83 18.67 2.94
N ASP A 7 18.06 19.13 2.74
CA ASP A 7 19.24 18.28 2.64
C ASP A 7 19.62 17.64 3.98
N GLN A 8 19.36 18.33 5.10
CA GLN A 8 19.52 17.73 6.42
C GLN A 8 18.52 16.60 6.66
N VAL A 9 17.26 16.78 6.23
CA VAL A 9 16.24 15.72 6.34
C VAL A 9 16.61 14.53 5.45
N LYS A 10 17.16 14.75 4.25
CA LYS A 10 17.64 13.67 3.36
C LYS A 10 18.82 12.88 3.93
N ASP A 11 19.58 13.44 4.86
CA ASP A 11 20.66 12.73 5.55
C ASP A 11 20.14 11.93 6.76
N ARG A 12 20.00 10.61 6.60
CA ARG A 12 19.51 9.71 7.67
C ARG A 12 20.41 9.70 8.92
N LYS A 13 21.67 10.16 8.84
CA LYS A 13 22.53 10.30 10.03
C LYS A 13 22.05 11.39 10.98
N LYS A 14 21.27 12.36 10.48
CA LYS A 14 20.65 13.44 11.25
C LYS A 14 19.26 13.06 11.77
N TRP A 15 19.00 11.77 11.93
CA TRP A 15 17.75 11.26 12.49
C TRP A 15 18.01 10.63 13.84
N THR A 16 17.18 10.97 14.81
CA THR A 16 17.17 10.31 16.11
C THR A 16 16.28 9.10 16.03
N SER A 17 16.69 7.99 16.64
CA SER A 17 15.89 6.76 16.68
C SER A 17 15.61 6.35 18.11
N LYS A 18 14.38 5.90 18.36
CA LYS A 18 13.92 5.40 19.65
C LYS A 18 13.07 4.16 19.43
N PHE A 19 13.19 3.19 20.33
CA PHE A 19 12.27 2.06 20.37
C PHE A 19 11.19 2.33 21.42
N GLU A 20 9.94 2.16 21.03
CA GLU A 20 8.79 2.26 21.91
C GLU A 20 8.00 0.95 21.90
N LYS A 21 7.43 0.60 23.06
CA LYS A 21 6.59 -0.58 23.20
C LYS A 21 5.13 -0.14 23.29
N TRP A 22 4.40 -0.42 22.23
CA TRP A 22 2.98 -0.15 22.05
C TRP A 22 2.17 -1.37 22.49
N PRO A 23 1.07 -1.18 23.26
CA PRO A 23 0.25 -2.28 23.75
C PRO A 23 -0.28 -3.25 22.67
N ALA A 24 -0.80 -2.74 21.56
CA ALA A 24 -1.34 -3.55 20.46
C ALA A 24 -0.34 -3.72 19.31
N LEU A 25 0.42 -2.66 18.98
CA LEU A 25 1.42 -2.64 17.91
C LEU A 25 2.82 -3.11 18.35
N GLY A 26 2.96 -3.73 19.53
CA GLY A 26 4.23 -4.34 19.93
C GLY A 26 5.43 -3.39 19.95
N ARG A 27 6.60 -3.82 19.46
CA ARG A 27 7.81 -2.98 19.44
C ARG A 27 7.85 -2.16 18.15
N VAL A 28 7.84 -0.84 18.27
CA VAL A 28 7.93 0.10 17.14
C VAL A 28 9.21 0.89 17.24
N LYS A 29 10.00 0.94 16.16
CA LYS A 29 11.12 1.86 16.00
C LYS A 29 10.58 3.16 15.42
N VAL A 30 10.71 4.24 16.17
CA VAL A 30 10.35 5.60 15.73
C VAL A 30 11.63 6.35 15.41
N GLU A 31 11.67 6.97 14.23
CA GLU A 31 12.78 7.81 13.79
C GLU A 31 12.25 9.20 13.44
N VAL A 32 12.92 10.24 13.95
CA VAL A 32 12.51 11.64 13.75
C VAL A 32 13.73 12.48 13.34
N PRO A 33 13.62 13.38 12.35
CA PRO A 33 14.72 14.28 11.97
C PRO A 33 15.12 15.20 13.13
N SER A 34 16.42 15.32 13.42
CA SER A 34 16.97 16.25 14.43
C SER A 34 17.43 17.55 13.77
N VAL A 35 16.52 18.19 13.03
CA VAL A 35 16.80 19.45 12.33
C VAL A 35 16.19 20.61 13.12
N GLU A 36 16.68 21.83 12.96
CA GLU A 36 15.99 23.03 13.42
C GLU A 36 15.35 23.72 12.23
N VAL A 37 14.01 23.79 12.19
CA VAL A 37 13.30 24.58 11.17
C VAL A 37 13.14 26.00 11.69
N THR A 38 13.88 26.95 11.12
CA THR A 38 13.65 28.37 11.36
C THR A 38 12.38 28.81 10.63
N VAL A 39 11.33 29.14 11.37
CA VAL A 39 10.11 29.72 10.80
C VAL A 39 10.41 31.17 10.40
N PRO A 40 10.24 31.57 9.13
CA PRO A 40 10.47 32.96 8.71
C PRO A 40 9.58 33.93 9.49
N LYS A 41 10.18 35.01 10.02
CA LYS A 41 9.48 36.03 10.84
C LYS A 41 8.26 36.68 10.16
N LEU A 42 8.18 36.68 8.82
CA LEU A 42 7.06 37.27 8.07
C LEU A 42 5.74 36.49 8.20
N LEU A 43 5.78 35.20 8.58
CA LEU A 43 4.57 34.37 8.74
C LEU A 43 3.86 34.57 10.11
N LEU A 44 4.48 35.32 11.03
CA LEU A 44 3.97 35.57 12.39
C LEU A 44 2.82 36.58 12.47
N LEU A 45 2.40 37.15 11.33
CA LEU A 45 1.35 38.18 11.24
C LEU A 45 -0.05 37.62 10.94
N SER A 46 -0.17 36.33 10.59
CA SER A 46 -1.47 35.65 10.43
C SER A 46 -1.81 34.88 11.70
N ASP A 47 -3.09 34.79 12.06
CA ASP A 47 -3.58 34.13 13.27
C ASP A 47 -2.84 32.80 13.53
N LYS A 48 -2.09 32.75 14.65
CA LYS A 48 -1.19 31.66 15.07
C LYS A 48 -1.79 30.25 15.05
N ALA A 49 -3.09 30.09 14.83
CA ALA A 49 -3.76 28.81 14.74
C ALA A 49 -3.83 28.22 13.31
N GLU A 50 -3.69 29.03 12.25
CA GLU A 50 -3.83 28.58 10.85
C GLU A 50 -2.49 28.46 10.10
N ALA A 51 -1.40 29.06 10.61
CA ALA A 51 -0.10 29.14 9.95
C ALA A 51 0.85 27.93 10.21
N ASP A 52 0.61 27.13 11.25
CA ASP A 52 1.70 26.36 11.88
C ASP A 52 1.76 24.85 11.56
N CYS A 53 0.86 24.26 10.77
CA CYS A 53 0.90 22.80 10.57
C CYS A 53 1.86 22.31 9.48
N ASP A 54 2.21 23.17 8.52
CA ASP A 54 2.93 22.72 7.33
C ASP A 54 4.46 22.72 7.54
N LEU A 55 5.03 23.40 8.55
CA LEU A 55 6.49 23.56 8.70
C LEU A 55 7.08 22.91 9.97
N ASN A 56 6.26 22.33 10.84
CA ASN A 56 6.75 21.75 12.08
C ASN A 56 7.39 20.39 11.81
N ILE A 57 8.55 20.14 12.42
CA ILE A 57 9.17 18.81 12.45
C ILE A 57 8.28 17.90 13.30
N GLY A 58 8.12 16.66 12.85
CA GLY A 58 7.34 15.66 13.58
C GLY A 58 7.87 15.44 14.99
N THR A 59 6.99 15.04 15.87
CA THR A 59 7.36 14.55 17.20
C THR A 59 7.12 13.05 17.28
N VAL A 60 7.72 12.40 18.27
CA VAL A 60 7.44 10.98 18.52
C VAL A 60 5.93 10.81 18.81
N PRO A 61 5.20 9.94 18.07
CA PRO A 61 3.77 9.74 18.31
C PRO A 61 3.51 9.30 19.75
N LYS A 62 2.50 9.90 20.38
CA LYS A 62 2.14 9.57 21.77
C LYS A 62 1.23 8.36 21.82
N ILE A 63 1.59 7.38 22.65
CA ILE A 63 0.74 6.23 22.93
C ILE A 63 -0.59 6.73 23.55
N PRO A 64 -1.74 6.36 22.99
CA PRO A 64 -3.03 6.78 23.53
C PRO A 64 -3.26 6.27 24.95
N LYS A 65 -3.69 7.13 25.87
CA LYS A 65 -4.11 6.71 27.22
C LYS A 65 -5.52 6.13 27.18
N LYS A 66 -5.72 4.92 27.70
CA LYS A 66 -7.02 4.20 27.66
C LYS A 66 -8.23 4.98 28.22
N LYS A 67 -8.03 5.84 29.21
CA LYS A 67 -9.12 6.57 29.89
C LYS A 67 -9.56 7.87 29.22
N ASP A 68 -8.74 8.44 28.32
CA ASP A 68 -8.94 9.80 27.77
C ASP A 68 -9.01 9.82 26.23
N TYR A 69 -9.31 8.68 25.59
CA TYR A 69 -9.28 8.61 24.13
C TYR A 69 -10.46 9.36 23.49
N LYS A 70 -10.21 10.58 23.01
CA LYS A 70 -11.17 11.35 22.20
C LYS A 70 -10.67 11.48 20.77
N LEU A 71 -11.49 11.11 19.80
CA LEU A 71 -11.19 11.26 18.38
C LEU A 71 -10.90 12.73 18.00
N GLN A 72 -11.48 13.67 18.74
CA GLN A 72 -11.25 15.10 18.57
C GLN A 72 -9.80 15.51 18.89
N ASP A 73 -9.11 14.78 19.78
CA ASP A 73 -7.70 15.05 20.11
C ASP A 73 -6.77 14.72 18.94
N TYR A 74 -7.20 13.82 18.06
CA TYR A 74 -6.54 13.51 16.79
C TYR A 74 -7.04 14.39 15.64
N TYR A 75 -7.75 15.46 15.98
CA TYR A 75 -8.36 16.39 15.03
C TYR A 75 -9.25 15.67 14.01
N VAL A 76 -9.91 14.58 14.39
CA VAL A 76 -10.91 13.93 13.53
C VAL A 76 -12.16 14.79 13.51
N ARG A 77 -12.70 15.01 12.30
CA ARG A 77 -13.92 15.79 12.13
C ARG A 77 -15.12 15.13 12.81
N LYS A 78 -15.98 15.94 13.42
CA LYS A 78 -17.22 15.50 14.10
C LYS A 78 -18.05 14.51 13.28
N LEU A 79 -18.27 14.82 11.99
CA LEU A 79 -18.98 13.95 11.04
C LEU A 79 -18.41 12.52 11.02
N LEU A 80 -17.09 12.40 10.98
CA LEU A 80 -16.43 11.10 10.91
C LEU A 80 -16.49 10.39 12.27
N CYS A 81 -16.42 11.13 13.37
CA CYS A 81 -16.60 10.56 14.71
C CYS A 81 -18.01 9.97 14.90
N GLU A 82 -19.04 10.62 14.35
CA GLU A 82 -20.43 10.16 14.41
C GLU A 82 -20.67 8.89 13.60
N ASN A 83 -20.02 8.76 12.44
CA ASN A 83 -20.23 7.64 11.51
C ASN A 83 -19.27 6.46 11.73
N LEU A 84 -18.19 6.65 12.48
CA LEU A 84 -17.20 5.59 12.78
C LEU A 84 -17.80 4.31 13.39
N PRO A 85 -18.78 4.37 14.32
CA PRO A 85 -19.42 3.16 14.86
C PRO A 85 -20.18 2.34 13.83
N HIS A 86 -20.47 2.87 12.65
CA HIS A 86 -21.13 2.09 11.60
C HIS A 86 -20.13 1.37 10.69
N ALA A 87 -18.95 1.97 10.48
CA ALA A 87 -17.87 1.36 9.69
C ALA A 87 -17.13 0.25 10.43
N ASN A 88 -17.11 0.28 11.76
CA ASN A 88 -16.43 -0.72 12.58
C ASN A 88 -17.26 -2.00 12.84
N PHE A 89 -18.55 -2.02 12.54
CA PHE A 89 -19.45 -3.06 13.02
C PHE A 89 -20.38 -3.60 11.93
N ASP A 90 -20.12 -4.82 11.49
CA ASP A 90 -21.07 -5.67 10.76
C ASP A 90 -22.11 -6.25 11.75
N GLY A 91 -23.00 -5.41 12.28
CA GLY A 91 -24.31 -5.77 12.88
C GLY A 91 -24.43 -6.79 14.03
N ASN A 92 -23.39 -7.53 14.42
CA ASN A 92 -23.49 -8.73 15.27
C ASN A 92 -22.61 -8.72 16.54
N SER A 93 -21.95 -7.61 16.88
CA SER A 93 -21.03 -7.54 18.03
C SER A 93 -21.52 -6.57 19.12
N THR A 94 -21.58 -7.04 20.36
CA THR A 94 -22.08 -6.31 21.54
C THR A 94 -21.05 -5.34 22.14
N CYS A 95 -20.57 -4.34 21.39
CA CYS A 95 -19.87 -3.18 21.95
C CYS A 95 -20.17 -1.90 21.17
N PRO A 96 -21.08 -1.03 21.64
CA PRO A 96 -21.37 0.23 20.97
C PRO A 96 -20.25 1.24 21.30
N THR A 97 -19.72 1.96 20.30
CA THR A 97 -18.95 3.23 20.40
C THR A 97 -17.40 3.28 20.49
N SER A 98 -16.63 2.19 20.59
CA SER A 98 -15.16 2.30 20.74
C SER A 98 -14.31 1.62 19.66
N LEU A 99 -13.30 2.32 19.16
CA LEU A 99 -12.19 1.75 18.38
C LEU A 99 -11.48 0.62 19.17
N THR A 100 -10.96 -0.39 18.48
CA THR A 100 -10.06 -1.39 19.09
C THR A 100 -8.75 -0.74 19.54
N GLU A 101 -7.97 -1.40 20.39
CA GLU A 101 -6.66 -0.88 20.80
C GLU A 101 -5.70 -0.73 19.61
N THR A 102 -5.69 -1.69 18.69
CA THR A 102 -4.93 -1.60 17.43
C THR A 102 -5.35 -0.38 16.62
N GLN A 103 -6.66 -0.15 16.48
CA GLN A 103 -7.16 1.00 15.74
C GLN A 103 -6.79 2.33 16.39
N LYS A 104 -6.85 2.43 17.73
CA LYS A 104 -6.46 3.63 18.48
C LYS A 104 -5.00 3.97 18.27
N GLU A 105 -4.14 2.96 18.36
CA GLU A 105 -2.69 3.10 18.20
C GLU A 105 -2.29 3.44 16.77
N LEU A 106 -2.88 2.76 15.77
CA LEU A 106 -2.70 3.11 14.36
C LEU A 106 -3.15 4.54 14.08
N LEU A 107 -4.33 4.93 14.56
CA LEU A 107 -4.84 6.29 14.34
C LEU A 107 -3.92 7.35 14.95
N ALA A 108 -3.28 7.07 16.09
CA ALA A 108 -2.34 7.99 16.71
C ALA A 108 -1.07 8.21 15.88
N ILE A 109 -0.51 7.12 15.31
CA ILE A 109 0.64 7.22 14.40
C ILE A 109 0.23 7.96 13.12
N LEU A 110 -0.89 7.56 12.50
CA LEU A 110 -1.38 8.14 11.25
C LEU A 110 -1.68 9.63 11.40
N SER A 111 -2.30 10.05 12.51
CA SER A 111 -2.63 11.45 12.79
C SER A 111 -1.41 12.33 13.05
N ASN A 112 -0.27 11.74 13.42
CA ASN A 112 1.01 12.44 13.52
C ASN A 112 1.67 12.67 12.15
N TYR A 113 1.08 12.15 11.07
CA TYR A 113 1.59 12.20 9.71
C TYR A 113 2.97 11.55 9.49
N SER A 114 3.47 10.75 10.45
CA SER A 114 4.70 9.96 10.25
C SER A 114 4.47 8.84 9.24
N ASP A 115 5.53 8.47 8.52
CA ASP A 115 5.52 7.27 7.69
C ASP A 115 5.31 6.02 8.56
N LEU A 116 4.67 5.00 8.01
CA LEU A 116 4.40 3.75 8.73
C LEU A 116 4.72 2.55 7.86
N TYR A 117 5.51 1.62 8.38
CA TYR A 117 5.56 0.25 7.89
C TYR A 117 5.02 -0.73 8.93
N PHE A 118 3.90 -1.38 8.61
CA PHE A 118 3.23 -2.36 9.46
C PHE A 118 3.14 -3.74 8.78
N PRO A 119 4.06 -4.67 9.08
CA PRO A 119 4.19 -6.00 8.48
C PRO A 119 3.48 -7.13 9.25
N GLU A 120 2.43 -6.81 10.01
CA GLU A 120 1.57 -7.79 10.71
C GLU A 120 0.08 -7.54 10.45
N ALA A 121 -0.23 -7.07 9.25
CA ALA A 121 -1.59 -6.89 8.78
C ALA A 121 -2.15 -8.23 8.29
N THR A 122 -2.53 -9.10 9.23
CA THR A 122 -3.14 -10.40 8.92
C THR A 122 -4.58 -10.24 8.41
N HIS A 123 -5.14 -11.31 7.86
CA HIS A 123 -6.54 -11.36 7.41
C HIS A 123 -7.54 -10.96 8.49
N GLU A 124 -7.26 -11.28 9.76
CA GLU A 124 -8.06 -10.89 10.92
C GLU A 124 -8.03 -9.38 11.21
N ARG A 125 -6.92 -8.69 10.90
CA ARG A 125 -6.72 -7.27 11.22
C ARG A 125 -7.04 -6.34 10.06
N TRP A 126 -7.28 -6.86 8.86
CA TRP A 126 -7.43 -6.03 7.65
C TRP A 126 -8.61 -5.07 7.72
N GLU A 127 -9.72 -5.46 8.33
CA GLU A 127 -10.89 -4.59 8.47
C GLU A 127 -10.62 -3.42 9.41
N GLU A 128 -9.92 -3.68 10.53
CA GLU A 128 -9.50 -2.66 11.47
C GLU A 128 -8.57 -1.64 10.80
N ILE A 129 -7.57 -2.13 10.08
CA ILE A 129 -6.57 -1.32 9.36
C ILE A 129 -7.24 -0.49 8.26
N ARG A 130 -8.11 -1.12 7.45
CA ARG A 130 -8.86 -0.45 6.39
C ARG A 130 -9.67 0.71 6.91
N THR A 131 -10.40 0.49 8.00
CA THR A 131 -11.25 1.52 8.59
C THR A 131 -10.43 2.71 9.04
N VAL A 132 -9.28 2.46 9.68
CA VAL A 132 -8.41 3.53 10.20
C VAL A 132 -7.73 4.33 9.10
N TYR A 133 -7.12 3.67 8.10
CA TYR A 133 -6.46 4.42 7.02
C TYR A 133 -7.48 5.15 6.15
N THR A 134 -8.68 4.58 5.95
CA THR A 134 -9.76 5.21 5.18
C THR A 134 -10.29 6.45 5.93
N LEU A 135 -10.50 6.33 7.24
CA LEU A 135 -10.83 7.45 8.12
C LEU A 135 -9.80 8.58 8.01
N HIS A 136 -8.51 8.23 8.10
CA HIS A 136 -7.40 9.19 8.00
C HIS A 136 -7.38 9.89 6.64
N ALA A 137 -7.48 9.14 5.55
CA ALA A 137 -7.54 9.66 4.19
C ALA A 137 -8.68 10.68 4.00
N ILE A 138 -9.90 10.34 4.43
CA ILE A 138 -11.06 11.22 4.34
C ILE A 138 -10.88 12.45 5.21
N ASN A 139 -10.40 12.27 6.44
CA ASN A 139 -10.17 13.37 7.37
C ASN A 139 -9.16 14.38 6.80
N HIS A 140 -8.07 13.89 6.21
CA HIS A 140 -7.06 14.70 5.54
C HIS A 140 -7.67 15.52 4.39
N VAL A 141 -8.40 14.89 3.46
CA VAL A 141 -9.07 15.57 2.34
C VAL A 141 -10.07 16.62 2.81
N LEU A 142 -10.89 16.30 3.83
CA LEU A 142 -11.87 17.24 4.35
C LEU A 142 -11.20 18.44 5.04
N LYS A 143 -10.07 18.23 5.73
CA LYS A 143 -9.28 19.32 6.34
C LYS A 143 -8.71 20.25 5.28
N THR A 144 -8.00 19.71 4.29
CA THR A 144 -7.39 20.49 3.20
C THR A 144 -8.45 21.27 2.44
N ARG A 145 -9.58 20.63 2.09
CA ARG A 145 -10.69 21.31 1.41
C ARG A 145 -11.29 22.46 2.21
N LYS A 146 -11.41 22.34 3.54
CA LYS A 146 -11.93 23.44 4.38
C LYS A 146 -10.96 24.61 4.42
N LYS A 147 -9.65 24.36 4.49
CA LYS A 147 -8.62 25.42 4.41
C LYS A 147 -8.78 26.20 3.10
N VAL A 148 -8.85 25.48 1.97
CA VAL A 148 -9.05 26.08 0.64
C VAL A 148 -10.36 26.86 0.53
N LEU A 149 -11.48 26.32 1.01
CA LEU A 149 -12.77 27.02 0.96
C LEU A 149 -12.79 28.27 1.84
N ASN A 150 -12.16 28.23 3.01
CA ASN A 150 -12.06 29.38 3.91
C ASN A 150 -11.23 30.49 3.25
N HIS A 151 -10.07 30.16 2.68
CA HIS A 151 -9.23 31.12 1.97
C HIS A 151 -9.92 31.69 0.72
N ASN A 152 -10.62 30.86 -0.07
CA ASN A 152 -11.45 31.36 -1.17
C ASN A 152 -12.49 32.38 -0.68
N GLY A 153 -13.12 32.10 0.46
CA GLY A 153 -14.05 33.03 1.11
C GLY A 153 -13.39 34.35 1.48
N LYS A 154 -12.23 34.32 2.17
CA LYS A 154 -11.47 35.52 2.55
C LYS A 154 -11.06 36.35 1.33
N ILE A 155 -10.44 35.72 0.32
CA ILE A 155 -10.02 36.36 -0.94
C ILE A 155 -11.21 36.99 -1.68
N SER A 156 -12.33 36.28 -1.77
CA SER A 156 -13.52 36.81 -2.45
C SER A 156 -14.09 38.05 -1.75
N LYS A 157 -14.09 38.05 -0.41
CA LYS A 157 -14.53 39.18 0.41
C LYS A 157 -13.58 40.37 0.30
N ALA A 158 -12.27 40.15 0.33
CA ALA A 158 -11.27 41.19 0.16
C ALA A 158 -11.37 41.86 -1.23
N LYS A 159 -11.60 41.07 -2.29
CA LYS A 159 -11.86 41.59 -3.65
C LYS A 159 -13.10 42.48 -3.71
N LEU A 160 -14.20 42.07 -3.06
CA LEU A 160 -15.44 42.86 -2.96
C LEU A 160 -15.22 44.18 -2.22
N GLU A 161 -14.44 44.15 -1.14
CA GLU A 161 -14.17 45.31 -0.28
C GLU A 161 -12.99 46.18 -0.77
N LYS A 162 -12.40 45.87 -1.93
CA LYS A 162 -11.19 46.51 -2.49
C LYS A 162 -10.03 46.63 -1.49
N ARG A 163 -9.93 45.68 -0.55
CA ARG A 163 -8.83 45.62 0.41
C ARG A 163 -7.64 44.90 -0.23
N HIS A 164 -6.45 45.47 -0.09
CA HIS A 164 -5.22 44.81 -0.51
C HIS A 164 -4.88 43.74 0.52
N GLU A 165 -5.03 42.48 0.15
CA GLU A 165 -4.70 41.33 0.99
C GLU A 165 -3.45 40.66 0.42
N ASP A 166 -2.52 40.28 1.28
CA ASP A 166 -1.30 39.60 0.85
C ASP A 166 -1.64 38.17 0.44
N LEU A 167 -1.60 37.90 -0.87
CA LEU A 167 -1.92 36.60 -1.45
C LEU A 167 -0.93 35.51 -1.04
N ASP A 168 0.28 35.88 -0.61
CA ASP A 168 1.29 34.93 -0.13
C ASP A 168 0.85 34.20 1.13
N CYS A 169 -0.09 34.79 1.89
CA CYS A 169 -0.74 34.16 3.06
C CYS A 169 -1.67 33.00 2.67
N TYR A 170 -2.05 32.88 1.40
CA TYR A 170 -3.04 31.91 0.90
C TYR A 170 -2.44 30.80 0.03
N ARG A 171 -1.16 30.47 0.26
CA ARG A 171 -0.47 29.34 -0.38
C ARG A 171 -0.85 28.01 0.27
N ASP A 172 -2.02 27.49 -0.08
CA ASP A 172 -2.63 26.31 0.51
C ASP A 172 -2.93 25.18 -0.49
N GLN A 173 -2.55 25.34 -1.76
CA GLN A 173 -2.79 24.39 -2.83
C GLN A 173 -1.51 23.67 -3.27
N GLY A 174 -1.68 22.53 -3.95
CA GLY A 174 -0.60 21.88 -4.72
C GLY A 174 -0.88 22.07 -6.22
N PHE A 175 0.02 21.65 -7.09
CA PHE A 175 -0.17 21.71 -8.55
C PHE A 175 -1.49 21.07 -9.01
N THR A 176 -1.85 19.93 -8.42
CA THR A 176 -3.07 19.19 -8.73
C THR A 176 -3.93 18.96 -7.51
N ARG A 177 -5.21 18.65 -7.78
CA ARG A 177 -6.22 18.47 -6.76
C ARG A 177 -6.09 17.16 -5.95
N PRO A 178 -5.74 16.00 -6.53
CA PRO A 178 -5.65 14.75 -5.78
C PRO A 178 -4.66 14.88 -4.63
N LYS A 179 -5.10 14.52 -3.41
CA LYS A 179 -4.27 14.59 -2.20
C LYS A 179 -3.91 13.22 -1.66
N VAL A 180 -4.74 12.21 -1.92
CA VAL A 180 -4.54 10.86 -1.41
C VAL A 180 -4.50 9.87 -2.57
N LEU A 181 -3.50 8.99 -2.54
CA LEU A 181 -3.39 7.83 -3.42
C LEU A 181 -3.46 6.56 -2.59
N ILE A 182 -4.41 5.67 -2.90
CA ILE A 182 -4.55 4.36 -2.27
C ILE A 182 -4.30 3.29 -3.34
N LEU A 183 -3.22 2.54 -3.16
CA LEU A 183 -2.86 1.40 -3.99
C LEU A 183 -3.41 0.13 -3.37
N LEU A 184 -4.17 -0.61 -4.18
CA LEU A 184 -4.88 -1.82 -3.78
C LEU A 184 -4.60 -2.94 -4.77
N PRO A 185 -4.44 -4.20 -4.33
CA PRO A 185 -4.07 -5.30 -5.23
C PRO A 185 -5.21 -5.72 -6.17
N PHE A 186 -6.44 -5.78 -5.66
CA PHE A 186 -7.59 -6.34 -6.37
C PHE A 186 -8.80 -5.40 -6.34
N LYS A 187 -9.68 -5.55 -7.34
CA LYS A 187 -10.95 -4.82 -7.42
C LYS A 187 -11.81 -5.01 -6.18
N HIS A 188 -11.91 -6.21 -5.63
CA HIS A 188 -12.70 -6.44 -4.42
C HIS A 188 -12.16 -5.69 -3.19
N THR A 189 -10.83 -5.57 -3.05
CA THR A 189 -10.24 -4.73 -2.01
C THR A 189 -10.64 -3.27 -2.22
N ALA A 190 -10.62 -2.77 -3.45
CA ALA A 190 -11.12 -1.44 -3.80
C ALA A 190 -12.61 -1.23 -3.49
N TYR A 191 -13.43 -2.24 -3.75
CA TYR A 191 -14.84 -2.25 -3.36
C TYR A 191 -15.02 -2.01 -1.86
N ARG A 192 -14.32 -2.77 -1.02
CA ARG A 192 -14.42 -2.66 0.44
C ARG A 192 -13.95 -1.30 0.95
N VAL A 193 -12.90 -0.72 0.36
CA VAL A 193 -12.43 0.63 0.72
C VAL A 193 -13.47 1.69 0.38
N VAL A 194 -14.07 1.62 -0.80
CA VAL A 194 -15.09 2.61 -1.22
C VAL A 194 -16.37 2.48 -0.40
N GLU A 195 -16.83 1.26 -0.09
CA GLU A 195 -17.98 1.08 0.79
C GLU A 195 -17.67 1.61 2.20
N THR A 196 -16.48 1.31 2.77
CA THR A 196 -16.03 1.88 4.06
C THR A 196 -16.02 3.42 4.00
N LEU A 197 -15.55 4.01 2.90
CA LEU A 197 -15.54 5.45 2.69
C LEU A 197 -16.96 6.03 2.64
N ILE A 198 -17.89 5.36 1.96
CA ILE A 198 -19.31 5.77 1.88
C ILE A 198 -19.92 5.74 3.27
N THR A 199 -19.77 4.64 4.02
CA THR A 199 -20.23 4.48 5.41
C THR A 199 -19.71 5.62 6.30
N LEU A 200 -18.39 5.86 6.29
CA LEU A 200 -17.78 6.92 7.10
C LEU A 200 -18.24 8.34 6.73
N THR A 201 -18.63 8.60 5.48
CA THR A 201 -18.96 9.95 5.02
C THR A 201 -20.44 10.28 4.99
N LEU A 202 -21.30 9.30 4.70
CA LEU A 202 -22.67 9.53 4.23
C LEU A 202 -23.77 8.94 5.11
N GLU A 203 -23.44 8.12 6.11
CA GLU A 203 -24.43 7.52 7.00
C GLU A 203 -25.14 8.58 7.87
N GLY A 204 -26.47 8.42 8.06
CA GLY A 204 -27.30 9.35 8.83
C GLY A 204 -27.82 10.60 8.07
N LYS A 205 -27.60 10.74 6.75
CA LYS A 205 -28.08 11.89 5.95
C LYS A 205 -28.81 11.45 4.66
N LYS A 206 -29.65 12.33 4.10
CA LYS A 206 -30.12 12.23 2.69
C LYS A 206 -28.94 12.50 1.75
N SER A 207 -28.08 11.51 1.61
CA SER A 207 -26.82 11.58 0.88
C SER A 207 -26.93 10.88 -0.47
N ILE A 208 -26.19 11.38 -1.46
CA ILE A 208 -26.23 10.86 -2.83
C ILE A 208 -24.84 10.36 -3.20
N VAL A 209 -24.75 9.10 -3.64
CA VAL A 209 -23.55 8.54 -4.26
C VAL A 209 -23.75 8.53 -5.77
N THR A 210 -23.05 9.42 -6.48
CA THR A 210 -23.09 9.45 -7.94
C THR A 210 -22.31 8.26 -8.50
N ASN A 211 -22.87 7.58 -9.51
CA ASN A 211 -22.31 6.39 -10.17
C ASN A 211 -22.19 5.12 -9.29
N HIS A 212 -22.90 5.03 -8.16
CA HIS A 212 -22.83 3.85 -7.28
C HIS A 212 -23.29 2.55 -7.96
N LYS A 213 -24.35 2.60 -8.77
CA LYS A 213 -24.85 1.42 -9.50
C LYS A 213 -23.79 0.83 -10.44
N ARG A 214 -23.11 1.70 -11.21
CA ARG A 214 -21.98 1.31 -12.07
C ARG A 214 -20.84 0.74 -11.24
N PHE A 215 -20.50 1.37 -10.12
CA PHE A 215 -19.45 0.89 -9.24
C PHE A 215 -19.71 -0.52 -8.71
N LYS A 216 -20.94 -0.79 -8.26
CA LYS A 216 -21.35 -2.13 -7.81
C LYS A 216 -21.28 -3.18 -8.92
N GLN A 217 -21.55 -2.82 -10.17
CA GLN A 217 -21.40 -3.72 -11.32
C GLN A 217 -19.92 -3.99 -11.65
N ASP A 218 -19.07 -2.97 -11.57
CA ASP A 218 -17.67 -3.04 -11.99
C ASP A 218 -16.74 -3.67 -10.93
N PHE A 219 -17.07 -3.51 -9.63
CA PHE A 219 -16.23 -3.87 -8.48
C PHE A 219 -16.94 -4.72 -7.42
N GLY A 220 -18.27 -4.86 -7.49
CA GLY A 220 -19.03 -5.60 -6.50
C GLY A 220 -18.60 -7.07 -6.40
N PRO A 221 -19.06 -7.79 -5.36
CA PRO A 221 -18.59 -9.14 -5.03
C PRO A 221 -18.90 -10.25 -6.05
N GLY A 222 -19.27 -9.94 -7.30
CA GLY A 222 -19.69 -10.93 -8.29
C GLY A 222 -21.03 -11.60 -7.94
N SER A 223 -21.43 -12.62 -8.69
CA SER A 223 -22.54 -13.50 -8.31
C SER A 223 -22.10 -14.46 -7.20
N GLU A 224 -23.04 -14.87 -6.34
CA GLU A 224 -22.81 -15.72 -5.16
C GLU A 224 -22.05 -17.03 -5.48
N ASP A 225 -22.12 -17.52 -6.73
CA ASP A 225 -21.42 -18.71 -7.22
C ASP A 225 -19.87 -18.64 -7.11
N GLU A 226 -19.25 -17.47 -7.25
CA GLU A 226 -17.78 -17.33 -7.15
C GLU A 226 -17.29 -17.43 -5.69
N GLY A 227 -18.07 -16.88 -4.75
CA GLY A 227 -17.79 -16.98 -3.31
C GLY A 227 -17.99 -18.40 -2.77
N GLU A 228 -19.00 -19.11 -3.27
CA GLU A 228 -19.20 -20.53 -2.93
C GLU A 228 -18.08 -21.44 -3.46
N LEU A 229 -17.48 -21.12 -4.61
CA LEU A 229 -16.41 -21.94 -5.20
C LEU A 229 -15.14 -21.93 -4.33
N ALA A 230 -14.85 -20.81 -3.65
CA ALA A 230 -13.75 -20.72 -2.69
C ALA A 230 -13.98 -21.63 -1.47
N ASN A 231 -15.20 -21.60 -0.92
CA ASN A 231 -15.60 -22.43 0.22
C ASN A 231 -15.63 -23.94 -0.12
N LYS A 232 -15.94 -24.32 -1.37
CA LYS A 232 -15.97 -25.71 -1.84
C LYS A 232 -14.60 -26.41 -1.82
N LEU A 233 -13.48 -25.67 -1.76
CA LEU A 233 -12.13 -26.24 -1.86
C LEU A 233 -11.40 -26.40 -0.51
N ASN A 234 -12.04 -26.12 0.62
CA ASN A 234 -11.46 -26.21 1.98
C ASN A 234 -10.06 -25.57 2.05
N ARG A 235 -9.97 -24.37 1.48
CA ARG A 235 -8.76 -23.54 1.50
C ARG A 235 -8.70 -22.77 2.82
N PRO A 236 -7.50 -22.40 3.31
CA PRO A 236 -7.38 -21.69 4.57
C PRO A 236 -8.01 -20.29 4.50
N ASP A 237 -8.40 -19.76 5.65
CA ASP A 237 -9.21 -18.53 5.75
C ASP A 237 -8.50 -17.30 5.15
N ASP A 238 -7.19 -17.21 5.29
CA ASP A 238 -6.38 -16.14 4.69
C ASP A 238 -6.46 -16.14 3.16
N PHE A 239 -6.46 -17.31 2.52
CA PHE A 239 -6.65 -17.43 1.08
C PHE A 239 -8.05 -16.96 0.67
N ASN A 240 -9.07 -17.41 1.40
CA ASN A 240 -10.45 -17.07 1.08
C ASN A 240 -10.68 -15.57 1.19
N GLU A 241 -10.06 -14.91 2.18
CA GLU A 241 -10.17 -13.47 2.36
C GLU A 241 -9.39 -12.67 1.30
N ILE A 242 -8.21 -13.14 0.89
CA ILE A 242 -7.41 -12.50 -0.18
C ILE A 242 -8.12 -12.55 -1.54
N PHE A 243 -8.68 -13.71 -1.89
CA PHE A 243 -9.31 -13.96 -3.20
C PHE A 243 -10.84 -13.86 -3.17
N ARG A 244 -11.39 -13.16 -2.19
CA ARG A 244 -12.82 -12.87 -2.11
C ARG A 244 -13.21 -11.90 -3.24
N GLY A 245 -14.32 -12.18 -3.94
CA GLY A 245 -14.88 -11.31 -4.99
C GLY A 245 -14.00 -11.18 -6.23
N ASP A 246 -14.12 -10.06 -6.97
CA ASP A 246 -13.36 -9.82 -8.20
C ASP A 246 -11.87 -9.56 -7.92
N THR A 247 -11.02 -10.50 -8.36
CA THR A 247 -9.56 -10.48 -8.21
C THR A 247 -8.82 -9.85 -9.40
N LYS A 248 -9.52 -9.14 -10.31
CA LYS A 248 -8.86 -8.44 -11.42
C LYS A 248 -7.97 -7.31 -10.90
N GLU A 249 -6.84 -7.16 -11.55
CA GLU A 249 -5.76 -6.23 -11.20
C GLU A 249 -5.73 -4.98 -12.08
N ASP A 250 -6.61 -4.86 -13.09
CA ASP A 250 -6.72 -3.66 -13.92
C ASP A 250 -7.90 -2.81 -13.47
N PHE A 251 -7.59 -1.79 -12.67
CA PHE A 251 -8.57 -0.79 -12.28
C PHE A 251 -7.92 0.51 -11.82
N LYS A 252 -8.70 1.58 -11.97
CA LYS A 252 -8.42 2.94 -11.50
C LYS A 252 -9.71 3.71 -11.33
N ILE A 253 -9.87 4.42 -10.22
CA ILE A 253 -11.05 5.21 -9.93
C ILE A 253 -10.67 6.49 -9.17
N GLY A 254 -11.14 7.62 -9.68
CA GLY A 254 -11.10 8.89 -8.95
C GLY A 254 -12.36 9.06 -8.11
N VAL A 255 -12.18 9.44 -6.85
CA VAL A 255 -13.25 9.74 -5.91
C VAL A 255 -13.20 11.21 -5.55
N GLN A 256 -14.32 11.90 -5.72
CA GLN A 256 -14.48 13.29 -5.34
C GLN A 256 -15.44 13.36 -4.15
N LEU A 257 -14.99 13.99 -3.07
CA LEU A 257 -15.77 14.17 -1.85
C LEU A 257 -16.43 15.54 -1.87
N THR A 258 -17.71 15.61 -1.51
CA THR A 258 -18.39 16.87 -1.18
C THR A 258 -18.91 16.83 0.26
N LYS A 259 -19.59 17.89 0.72
CA LYS A 259 -20.13 17.94 2.08
C LYS A 259 -21.24 16.90 2.32
N SER A 260 -21.94 16.46 1.28
CA SER A 260 -23.13 15.60 1.38
C SER A 260 -23.25 14.56 0.27
N SER A 261 -22.26 14.47 -0.62
CA SER A 261 -22.24 13.49 -1.72
C SER A 261 -20.83 12.98 -1.97
N VAL A 262 -20.78 11.76 -2.49
CA VAL A 262 -19.55 11.14 -3.00
C VAL A 262 -19.76 10.90 -4.48
N LYS A 263 -18.87 11.43 -5.32
CA LYS A 263 -18.89 11.18 -6.76
C LYS A 263 -17.78 10.20 -7.12
N LEU A 264 -18.20 9.02 -7.58
CA LEU A 264 -17.31 7.98 -8.09
C LEU A 264 -17.04 8.22 -9.59
N TYR A 265 -15.89 7.74 -10.07
CA TYR A 265 -15.39 7.95 -11.43
C TYR A 265 -15.19 9.43 -11.79
N ALA A 266 -14.74 10.24 -10.83
CA ALA A 266 -14.29 11.59 -11.13
C ALA A 266 -12.98 11.53 -11.94
N PRO A 267 -12.79 12.39 -12.96
CA PRO A 267 -11.51 12.54 -13.65
C PRO A 267 -10.39 12.86 -12.65
N PHE A 268 -9.17 12.38 -12.93
CA PHE A 268 -8.03 12.57 -12.02
C PHE A 268 -7.69 14.05 -11.76
N THR A 269 -7.95 14.94 -12.72
CA THR A 269 -7.76 16.40 -12.54
C THR A 269 -8.65 16.98 -11.43
N SER A 270 -9.84 16.40 -11.23
CA SER A 270 -10.90 16.97 -10.37
C SER A 270 -11.24 16.10 -9.15
N CYS A 271 -10.62 14.93 -9.02
CA CYS A 271 -10.81 14.03 -7.88
C CYS A 271 -9.99 14.46 -6.66
N ASP A 272 -10.40 14.00 -5.47
CA ASP A 272 -9.69 14.28 -4.23
C ASP A 272 -8.86 13.06 -3.76
N ILE A 273 -9.36 11.84 -4.03
CA ILE A 273 -8.72 10.56 -3.71
C ILE A 273 -8.64 9.71 -5.00
N ILE A 274 -7.48 9.12 -5.26
CA ILE A 274 -7.29 8.13 -6.31
C ILE A 274 -7.20 6.76 -5.67
N LEU A 275 -8.02 5.81 -6.11
CA LEU A 275 -7.87 4.40 -5.78
C LEU A 275 -7.50 3.66 -7.06
N ALA A 276 -6.41 2.93 -7.04
CA ALA A 276 -5.96 2.23 -8.24
C ALA A 276 -5.12 1.01 -7.90
N SER A 277 -5.04 0.11 -8.87
CA SER A 277 -4.03 -0.93 -8.91
C SER A 277 -2.71 -0.37 -9.43
N PRO A 278 -1.56 -0.95 -9.06
CA PRO A 278 -0.27 -0.59 -9.67
C PRO A 278 -0.30 -0.74 -11.20
N LEU A 279 -0.91 -1.81 -11.72
CA LEU A 279 -1.08 -2.05 -13.15
C LEU A 279 -1.99 -0.98 -13.80
N GLY A 280 -3.12 -0.66 -13.18
CA GLY A 280 -4.06 0.33 -13.70
C GLY A 280 -3.43 1.73 -13.83
N LEU A 281 -2.53 2.10 -12.92
CA LEU A 281 -1.74 3.34 -13.03
C LEU A 281 -0.60 3.23 -14.03
N ARG A 282 0.05 2.07 -14.13
CA ARG A 282 1.09 1.85 -15.14
C ARG A 282 0.56 2.13 -16.55
N TYR A 283 -0.67 1.73 -16.87
CA TYR A 283 -1.30 2.06 -18.15
C TYR A 283 -1.54 3.55 -18.37
N VAL A 284 -1.74 4.34 -17.31
CA VAL A 284 -1.97 5.80 -17.42
C VAL A 284 -0.65 6.56 -17.52
N ILE A 285 0.35 6.16 -16.72
CA ILE A 285 1.69 6.73 -16.77
C ILE A 285 2.32 6.41 -18.14
N GLY A 286 2.08 5.20 -18.67
CA GLY A 286 2.71 4.74 -19.90
C GLY A 286 4.14 4.24 -19.65
N ASP A 287 4.84 3.85 -20.71
CA ASP A 287 6.22 3.38 -20.62
C ASP A 287 7.19 4.53 -20.36
N SER A 288 8.26 4.25 -19.62
CA SER A 288 9.32 5.20 -19.23
C SER A 288 10.01 5.87 -20.43
N PHE A 289 9.83 5.29 -21.64
CA PHE A 289 10.37 5.77 -22.91
C PHE A 289 9.41 6.66 -23.70
N SER A 290 8.15 6.84 -23.27
CA SER A 290 7.23 7.76 -23.93
C SER A 290 7.38 9.18 -23.36
N THR A 291 7.57 10.14 -24.25
CA THR A 291 7.74 11.58 -23.92
C THR A 291 6.46 12.22 -23.36
N THR A 292 5.31 11.56 -23.53
CA THR A 292 3.96 11.99 -23.14
C THR A 292 3.46 11.33 -21.85
N THR A 293 4.31 11.29 -20.82
CA THR A 293 3.94 10.71 -19.52
C THR A 293 2.96 11.66 -18.79
N ALA A 294 1.66 11.41 -18.89
CA ALA A 294 0.58 12.20 -18.26
C ALA A 294 0.45 11.94 -16.75
N ALA A 295 1.58 11.94 -16.02
CA ALA A 295 1.63 11.66 -14.58
C ALA A 295 1.40 12.90 -13.70
N ASP A 296 1.00 14.03 -14.28
CA ASP A 296 0.84 15.31 -13.56
C ASP A 296 -0.17 15.23 -12.40
N PHE A 297 -1.13 14.30 -12.45
CA PHE A 297 -2.07 14.04 -11.37
C PHE A 297 -1.43 13.47 -10.08
N LEU A 298 -0.17 13.01 -10.13
CA LEU A 298 0.59 12.47 -8.99
C LEU A 298 1.48 13.49 -8.29
N THR A 299 1.55 14.72 -8.83
CA THR A 299 2.47 15.77 -8.35
C THR A 299 2.16 16.22 -6.92
N SER A 300 0.87 16.23 -6.54
CA SER A 300 0.38 16.84 -5.30
C SER A 300 -0.16 15.86 -4.26
N ILE A 301 0.23 14.58 -4.38
CA ILE A 301 -0.13 13.55 -3.39
C ILE A 301 0.58 13.85 -2.06
N GLU A 302 -0.23 13.99 -1.01
CA GLU A 302 0.19 14.27 0.37
C GLU A 302 0.12 13.00 1.25
N VAL A 303 -0.75 12.04 0.90
CA VAL A 303 -0.83 10.73 1.58
C VAL A 303 -0.83 9.60 0.55
N LEU A 304 0.13 8.68 0.69
CA LEU A 304 0.23 7.45 -0.09
C LEU A 304 -0.03 6.25 0.81
N ILE A 305 -0.96 5.37 0.39
CA ILE A 305 -1.33 4.16 1.11
C ILE A 305 -1.09 2.96 0.20
N LEU A 306 -0.26 2.02 0.64
CA LEU A 306 -0.08 0.71 0.03
C LEU A 306 -0.76 -0.33 0.92
N ASP A 307 -1.94 -0.78 0.48
CA ASP A 307 -2.66 -1.85 1.15
C ASP A 307 -2.17 -3.21 0.65
N GLN A 308 -2.08 -4.19 1.55
CA GLN A 308 -1.68 -5.57 1.22
C GLN A 308 -0.41 -5.66 0.35
N ALA A 309 0.66 -4.98 0.75
CA ALA A 309 1.87 -4.83 -0.05
C ALA A 309 2.62 -6.16 -0.33
N ASP A 310 2.36 -7.21 0.44
CA ASP A 310 2.82 -8.57 0.17
C ASP A 310 2.20 -9.15 -1.11
N ILE A 311 0.95 -8.78 -1.44
CA ILE A 311 0.29 -9.24 -2.65
C ILE A 311 0.91 -8.60 -3.90
N PHE A 312 1.38 -7.35 -3.82
CA PHE A 312 2.08 -6.70 -4.94
C PHE A 312 3.33 -7.46 -5.38
N MET A 313 3.98 -8.20 -4.47
CA MET A 313 5.10 -9.09 -4.80
C MET A 313 4.69 -10.25 -5.69
N MET A 314 3.44 -10.71 -5.59
CA MET A 314 2.87 -11.77 -6.43
C MET A 314 2.28 -11.24 -7.74
N GLN A 315 2.27 -9.92 -7.93
CA GLN A 315 1.83 -9.25 -9.14
C GLN A 315 3.05 -8.88 -10.00
N ASN A 316 3.33 -7.58 -10.15
CA ASN A 316 4.58 -7.09 -10.70
C ASN A 316 5.05 -5.90 -9.86
N TRP A 317 6.10 -6.12 -9.07
CA TRP A 317 6.69 -5.09 -8.20
C TRP A 317 7.28 -3.91 -8.97
N GLU A 318 7.69 -4.11 -10.23
CA GLU A 318 8.22 -3.04 -11.08
C GLU A 318 7.21 -1.90 -11.27
N HIS A 319 5.91 -2.20 -11.31
CA HIS A 319 4.87 -1.17 -11.41
C HIS A 319 4.90 -0.21 -10.21
N ILE A 320 5.22 -0.72 -9.02
CA ILE A 320 5.38 0.11 -7.82
C ILE A 320 6.62 1.00 -7.95
N LEU A 321 7.74 0.47 -8.45
CA LEU A 321 8.97 1.24 -8.64
C LEU A 321 8.77 2.40 -9.62
N VAL A 322 8.19 2.12 -10.79
CA VAL A 322 7.85 3.14 -11.80
C VAL A 322 6.91 4.21 -11.23
N LEU A 323 5.89 3.79 -10.47
CA LEU A 323 4.96 4.72 -9.85
C LEU A 323 5.67 5.64 -8.83
N MET A 324 6.55 5.08 -8.01
CA MET A 324 7.30 5.83 -7.00
C MET A 324 8.28 6.81 -7.64
N GLU A 325 8.81 6.51 -8.82
CA GLU A 325 9.61 7.44 -9.62
C GLU A 325 8.77 8.59 -10.22
N ALA A 326 7.51 8.33 -10.57
CA ALA A 326 6.60 9.35 -11.10
C ALA A 326 5.98 10.25 -9.99
N LEU A 327 5.92 9.78 -8.75
CA LEU A 327 5.22 10.43 -7.64
C LEU A 327 5.91 11.73 -7.19
N ASN A 328 5.12 12.78 -6.95
CA ASN A 328 5.58 14.10 -6.51
C ASN A 328 6.70 14.74 -7.36
N LYS A 329 6.77 14.40 -8.65
CA LYS A 329 7.61 15.15 -9.61
C LYS A 329 7.01 16.52 -9.90
N GLN A 330 7.80 17.41 -10.49
CA GLN A 330 7.27 18.66 -11.02
C GLN A 330 6.37 18.38 -12.23
N PRO A 331 5.24 19.09 -12.38
CA PRO A 331 4.40 18.93 -13.55
C PRO A 331 5.16 19.33 -14.81
N ARG A 332 4.92 18.62 -15.91
CA ARG A 332 5.56 18.96 -17.19
C ARG A 332 4.80 20.07 -17.93
N ASN A 333 3.48 20.01 -17.91
CA ASN A 333 2.60 20.95 -18.61
C ASN A 333 1.97 21.94 -17.62
N ILE A 334 2.67 23.03 -17.31
CA ILE A 334 2.18 24.05 -16.36
C ILE A 334 0.89 24.72 -16.88
N GLN A 335 0.73 24.84 -18.20
CA GLN A 335 -0.42 25.49 -18.84
C GLN A 335 -1.72 24.70 -18.70
N GLU A 336 -1.65 23.39 -18.47
CA GLU A 336 -2.82 22.52 -18.31
C GLU A 336 -3.28 22.44 -16.85
N LEU A 337 -2.57 23.10 -15.92
CA LEU A 337 -2.95 23.13 -14.52
C LEU A 337 -4.17 24.03 -14.31
N GLU A 338 -5.25 23.46 -13.76
CA GLU A 338 -6.45 24.21 -13.35
C GLU A 338 -6.20 25.09 -12.10
N THR A 339 -5.04 24.94 -11.45
CA THR A 339 -4.72 25.56 -10.16
C THR A 339 -4.05 26.92 -10.32
N ASP A 340 -4.42 27.88 -9.48
CA ASP A 340 -3.77 29.20 -9.41
C ASP A 340 -2.32 29.06 -8.88
N LEU A 341 -1.34 29.38 -9.73
CA LEU A 341 0.08 29.26 -9.43
C LEU A 341 0.50 30.09 -8.20
N THR A 342 -0.16 31.21 -7.94
CA THR A 342 0.16 32.09 -6.80
C THR A 342 -0.17 31.45 -5.45
N ARG A 343 -1.04 30.43 -5.46
CA ARG A 343 -1.51 29.71 -4.27
C ARG A 343 -0.83 28.38 -4.04
N ILE A 344 0.15 28.03 -4.88
CA ILE A 344 0.90 26.79 -4.72
C ILE A 344 1.85 26.96 -3.54
N ARG A 345 1.91 25.93 -2.69
CA ARG A 345 2.84 25.90 -1.56
C ARG A 345 4.29 25.97 -2.05
N LEU A 346 5.09 26.80 -1.38
CA LEU A 346 6.51 26.99 -1.71
C LEU A 346 7.29 25.68 -1.78
N TRP A 347 7.13 24.81 -0.79
CA TRP A 347 7.83 23.52 -0.79
C TRP A 347 7.40 22.60 -1.94
N SER A 348 6.21 22.79 -2.54
CA SER A 348 5.83 22.08 -3.77
C SER A 348 6.57 22.67 -4.97
N LEU A 349 6.69 24.00 -5.06
CA LEU A 349 7.46 24.69 -6.11
C LEU A 349 8.95 24.32 -6.04
N ASP A 350 9.51 24.23 -4.84
CA ASP A 350 10.93 23.90 -4.61
C ASP A 350 11.23 22.39 -4.82
N GLY A 351 10.23 21.57 -5.16
CA GLY A 351 10.41 20.12 -5.35
C GLY A 351 10.60 19.31 -4.06
N HIS A 352 10.25 19.89 -2.92
CA HIS A 352 10.33 19.24 -1.61
C HIS A 352 9.08 18.43 -1.25
N ALA A 353 8.08 18.33 -2.13
CA ALA A 353 6.86 17.57 -1.90
C ALA A 353 7.06 16.13 -1.36
N PRO A 354 8.06 15.34 -1.81
CA PRO A 354 8.33 14.02 -1.24
C PRO A 354 8.64 14.02 0.26
N LEU A 355 9.13 15.14 0.81
CA LEU A 355 9.47 15.28 2.24
C LEU A 355 8.24 15.55 3.12
N TYR A 356 7.12 15.95 2.52
CA TYR A 356 5.86 16.27 3.20
C TYR A 356 4.83 15.15 3.02
N ARG A 357 5.08 14.23 2.09
CA ARG A 357 4.19 13.10 1.83
C ARG A 357 4.32 12.07 2.95
N GLN A 358 3.18 11.69 3.52
CA GLN A 358 3.09 10.52 4.38
C GLN A 358 2.94 9.24 3.55
N THR A 359 3.77 8.25 3.81
CA THR A 359 3.72 6.93 3.17
C THR A 359 3.35 5.85 4.20
N LEU A 360 2.20 5.20 3.98
CA LEU A 360 1.66 4.14 4.82
C LEU A 360 1.72 2.81 4.06
N LEU A 361 2.46 1.85 4.59
CA LEU A 361 2.65 0.53 3.96
C LEU A 361 2.21 -0.56 4.92
N PHE A 362 1.18 -1.29 4.52
CA PHE A 362 0.63 -2.41 5.27
C PHE A 362 0.92 -3.72 4.56
N SER A 363 1.36 -4.72 5.29
CA SER A 363 1.64 -6.05 4.75
C SER A 363 1.40 -7.12 5.81
N ALA A 364 1.02 -8.33 5.39
CA ALA A 364 0.87 -9.43 6.32
C ALA A 364 2.21 -9.99 6.83
N THR A 365 3.32 -9.77 6.10
CA THR A 365 4.66 -10.18 6.52
C THR A 365 5.74 -9.13 6.31
N PRO A 366 6.86 -9.23 7.05
CA PRO A 366 8.04 -8.43 6.82
C PRO A 366 8.77 -8.86 5.53
N ILE A 367 8.82 -7.97 4.55
CA ILE A 367 9.43 -8.17 3.24
C ILE A 367 10.51 -7.10 3.01
N ASP A 368 11.67 -7.52 2.51
CA ASP A 368 12.82 -6.62 2.35
C ASP A 368 12.60 -5.57 1.25
N HIS A 369 11.84 -5.88 0.20
CA HIS A 369 11.41 -4.91 -0.82
C HIS A 369 10.60 -3.76 -0.21
N ASN A 370 9.64 -4.07 0.68
CA ASN A 370 8.84 -3.08 1.40
C ASN A 370 9.71 -2.24 2.34
N ARG A 371 10.67 -2.86 3.03
CA ARG A 371 11.64 -2.14 3.87
C ARG A 371 12.55 -1.22 3.06
N ALA A 372 13.01 -1.67 1.90
CA ALA A 372 13.84 -0.87 1.00
C ALA A 372 13.03 0.32 0.47
N LEU A 373 11.77 0.11 0.09
CA LEU A 373 10.88 1.16 -0.38
C LEU A 373 10.65 2.23 0.69
N ILE A 374 10.26 1.85 1.90
CA ILE A 374 10.00 2.81 2.98
C ILE A 374 11.30 3.51 3.42
N SER A 375 12.45 2.84 3.34
CA SER A 375 13.74 3.46 3.67
C SER A 375 14.16 4.59 2.73
N LYS A 376 13.61 4.61 1.51
CA LYS A 376 13.79 5.71 0.54
C LYS A 376 12.81 6.86 0.77
N CYS A 377 11.77 6.67 1.58
CA CYS A 377 10.82 7.72 1.95
C CYS A 377 11.42 8.53 3.10
N MET A 378 11.44 9.85 2.95
CA MET A 378 12.10 10.78 3.87
C MET A 378 11.10 11.83 4.33
N ASN A 379 10.17 11.43 5.17
CA ASN A 379 9.13 12.31 5.70
C ASN A 379 9.64 13.18 6.86
N LEU A 380 9.42 14.50 6.78
CA LEU A 380 9.75 15.48 7.81
C LEU A 380 9.12 15.12 9.17
N GLN A 381 7.96 14.45 9.15
CA GLN A 381 7.21 14.08 10.35
C GLN A 381 7.68 12.79 11.02
N GLY A 382 8.74 12.19 10.48
CA GLY A 382 9.34 10.98 11.00
C GLY A 382 8.77 9.71 10.38
N ASP A 383 9.27 8.59 10.90
CA ASP A 383 9.08 7.25 10.36
C ASP A 383 8.90 6.26 11.50
N CYS A 384 7.81 5.49 11.46
CA CYS A 384 7.46 4.46 12.41
C CYS A 384 7.54 3.08 11.74
N ARG A 385 8.44 2.23 12.23
CA ARG A 385 8.63 0.87 11.72
C ARG A 385 8.34 -0.15 12.79
N TYR A 386 7.33 -0.98 12.55
CA TYR A 386 7.09 -2.13 13.41
C TYR A 386 8.28 -3.10 13.35
N CYS A 387 8.79 -3.47 14.52
CA CYS A 387 9.92 -4.36 14.68
C CYS A 387 9.41 -5.77 14.96
N VAL A 388 9.38 -6.59 13.91
CA VAL A 388 9.06 -8.02 14.05
C VAL A 388 10.14 -8.67 14.92
N THR A 389 9.76 -9.09 16.12
CA THR A 389 10.64 -9.87 17.00
C THR A 389 10.54 -11.31 16.52
N ARG A 390 11.40 -11.68 15.56
CA ARG A 390 11.51 -13.09 15.17
C ARG A 390 12.29 -13.83 16.26
N PRO A 391 11.88 -15.03 16.69
CA PRO A 391 12.82 -15.92 17.37
C PRO A 391 14.02 -16.13 16.45
N GLU A 392 15.24 -16.11 17.00
CA GLU A 392 16.46 -16.44 16.25
C GLU A 392 16.39 -17.90 15.80
N LEU A 393 15.75 -18.12 14.65
CA LEU A 393 15.90 -19.36 13.92
C LEU A 393 17.19 -19.24 13.13
N ILE A 394 18.27 -19.80 13.68
CA ILE A 394 19.53 -20.01 12.97
C ILE A 394 19.26 -21.07 11.90
N LEU A 395 18.72 -20.65 10.78
CA LEU A 395 18.73 -21.44 9.56
C LEU A 395 20.15 -21.35 9.01
N SER A 396 20.92 -22.44 9.09
CA SER A 396 22.21 -22.58 8.42
C SER A 396 22.00 -22.54 6.91
N ARG A 397 21.86 -21.34 6.35
CA ARG A 397 21.95 -21.11 4.92
C ARG A 397 23.42 -21.22 4.54
N LEU A 398 23.70 -22.01 3.51
CA LEU A 398 25.03 -22.02 2.90
C LEU A 398 25.39 -20.58 2.46
N PRO A 399 26.57 -20.07 2.84
CA PRO A 399 27.00 -18.72 2.47
C PRO A 399 27.06 -18.57 0.95
N GLY A 400 26.62 -17.41 0.43
CA GLY A 400 26.64 -17.11 -1.02
C GLY A 400 25.34 -17.42 -1.79
N MET A 401 24.41 -18.18 -1.22
CA MET A 401 23.15 -18.61 -1.89
C MET A 401 22.13 -17.49 -2.20
N ARG A 402 22.46 -16.21 -1.92
CA ARG A 402 21.63 -15.06 -2.33
C ARG A 402 21.89 -14.66 -3.79
N ASP A 403 23.08 -14.96 -4.29
CA ASP A 403 23.42 -14.69 -5.69
C ASP A 403 22.77 -15.78 -6.56
N PRO A 404 21.93 -15.42 -7.56
CA PRO A 404 21.29 -16.38 -8.45
C PRO A 404 22.27 -17.31 -9.16
N ASP A 405 23.47 -16.83 -9.52
CA ASP A 405 24.48 -17.62 -10.22
C ASP A 405 25.16 -18.63 -9.29
N VAL A 406 25.51 -18.21 -8.08
CA VAL A 406 26.07 -19.12 -7.07
C VAL A 406 25.05 -20.19 -6.69
N ARG A 407 23.79 -19.80 -6.48
CA ARG A 407 22.69 -20.71 -6.18
C ARG A 407 22.46 -21.72 -7.30
N PHE A 408 22.46 -21.25 -8.56
CA PHE A 408 22.33 -22.12 -9.72
C PHE A 408 23.48 -23.12 -9.78
N ASN A 409 24.73 -22.66 -9.71
CA ASN A 409 25.90 -23.53 -9.77
C ASN A 409 25.90 -24.57 -8.65
N TYR A 410 25.57 -24.16 -7.42
CA TYR A 410 25.45 -25.08 -6.29
C TYR A 410 24.37 -26.14 -6.52
N PHE A 411 23.18 -25.74 -6.99
CA PHE A 411 22.10 -26.69 -7.28
C PHE A 411 22.54 -27.74 -8.31
N ILE A 412 23.26 -27.31 -9.34
CA ILE A 412 23.66 -28.16 -10.47
C ILE A 412 24.82 -29.10 -10.12
N GLN A 413 25.81 -28.61 -9.38
CA GLN A 413 27.04 -29.34 -9.07
C GLN A 413 26.88 -30.25 -7.85
N GLU A 414 26.16 -29.80 -6.82
CA GLU A 414 26.09 -30.48 -5.54
C GLU A 414 24.75 -31.20 -5.36
N LEU A 415 23.63 -30.48 -5.49
CA LEU A 415 22.33 -31.00 -5.10
C LEU A 415 21.75 -31.96 -6.15
N LEU A 416 21.71 -31.56 -7.42
CA LEU A 416 21.08 -32.31 -8.49
C LEU A 416 21.71 -33.71 -8.69
N PRO A 417 23.04 -33.90 -8.67
CA PRO A 417 23.66 -35.21 -8.80
C PRO A 417 23.31 -36.14 -7.64
N GLN A 418 23.24 -35.63 -6.40
CA GLN A 418 22.83 -36.42 -5.23
C GLN A 418 21.41 -36.96 -5.36
N PHE A 419 20.48 -36.16 -5.89
CA PHE A 419 19.09 -36.60 -6.09
C PHE A 419 18.94 -37.56 -7.29
N ARG A 420 19.81 -37.43 -8.30
CA ARG A 420 19.88 -38.37 -9.43
C ARG A 420 20.42 -39.74 -9.01
N SER A 421 21.57 -39.76 -8.32
CA SER A 421 22.23 -41.01 -7.89
C SER A 421 21.36 -41.82 -6.94
N SER A 422 20.69 -41.14 -6.02
CA SER A 422 19.76 -41.75 -5.06
C SER A 422 18.38 -42.08 -5.63
N ARG A 423 18.11 -41.78 -6.92
CA ARG A 423 16.81 -41.97 -7.59
C ARG A 423 15.63 -41.49 -6.74
N ARG A 424 15.75 -40.31 -6.14
CA ARG A 424 14.70 -39.71 -5.30
C ARG A 424 13.52 -39.26 -6.16
N TYR A 425 12.58 -40.17 -6.38
CA TYR A 425 11.30 -39.88 -7.02
C TYR A 425 10.39 -39.04 -6.11
N HIS A 426 9.43 -38.37 -6.74
CA HIS A 426 8.49 -37.47 -6.08
C HIS A 426 9.17 -36.31 -5.35
N THR A 427 10.20 -35.74 -5.99
CA THR A 427 10.89 -34.55 -5.52
C THR A 427 10.23 -33.30 -6.09
N MET A 428 9.70 -32.43 -5.24
CA MET A 428 9.16 -31.13 -5.64
C MET A 428 10.24 -30.06 -5.50
N LEU A 429 10.51 -29.33 -6.58
CA LEU A 429 11.38 -28.16 -6.60
C LEU A 429 10.49 -26.91 -6.54
N TYR A 430 10.44 -26.27 -5.39
CA TYR A 430 9.71 -25.03 -5.15
C TYR A 430 10.59 -23.84 -5.52
N ILE A 431 10.10 -22.99 -6.43
CA ILE A 431 10.88 -21.92 -7.03
C ILE A 431 10.13 -20.59 -6.87
N PRO A 432 10.62 -19.67 -6.01
CA PRO A 432 10.04 -18.34 -5.84
C PRO A 432 10.09 -17.48 -7.11
N ASP A 433 11.27 -17.36 -7.70
CA ASP A 433 11.54 -16.46 -8.83
C ASP A 433 11.30 -17.12 -10.20
N TYR A 434 10.65 -16.39 -11.12
CA TYR A 434 10.32 -16.94 -12.43
C TYR A 434 11.54 -17.02 -13.36
N CYS A 435 12.50 -16.10 -13.26
CA CYS A 435 13.72 -16.15 -14.07
C CYS A 435 14.55 -17.40 -13.72
N ASP A 436 14.67 -17.71 -12.43
CA ASP A 436 15.26 -18.97 -11.95
C ASP A 436 14.51 -20.19 -12.47
N TYR A 437 13.18 -20.18 -12.46
CA TYR A 437 12.38 -21.26 -13.03
C TYR A 437 12.69 -21.49 -14.51
N VAL A 438 12.75 -20.42 -15.32
CA VAL A 438 13.06 -20.52 -16.75
C VAL A 438 14.47 -21.08 -16.96
N ARG A 439 15.45 -20.60 -16.19
CA ARG A 439 16.85 -21.05 -16.24
C ARG A 439 16.96 -22.55 -15.91
N LEU A 440 16.30 -23.01 -14.85
CA LEU A 440 16.28 -24.41 -14.43
C LEU A 440 15.60 -25.32 -15.44
N VAL A 441 14.43 -24.90 -15.97
CA VAL A 441 13.72 -25.67 -16.99
C VAL A 441 14.57 -25.82 -18.26
N ARG A 442 15.24 -24.76 -18.68
CA ARG A 442 16.12 -24.79 -19.84
C ARG A 442 17.26 -25.79 -19.62
N TYR A 443 17.99 -25.65 -18.52
CA TYR A 443 19.09 -26.55 -18.19
C TYR A 443 18.65 -28.02 -18.12
N LEU A 444 17.58 -28.33 -17.37
CA LEU A 444 17.13 -29.71 -17.18
C LEU A 444 16.59 -30.37 -18.47
N LYS A 445 16.09 -29.57 -19.42
CA LYS A 445 15.72 -30.07 -20.75
C LYS A 445 16.94 -30.39 -21.60
N GLU A 446 17.94 -29.49 -21.60
CA GLU A 446 19.17 -29.64 -22.38
C GLU A 446 20.03 -30.80 -21.87
N ASP A 447 20.14 -30.97 -20.55
CA ASP A 447 20.88 -32.08 -19.93
C ASP A 447 20.22 -33.45 -20.18
N GLY A 448 18.90 -33.52 -20.30
CA GLY A 448 18.16 -34.75 -20.66
C GLY A 448 18.18 -35.87 -19.62
N GLY A 449 18.97 -35.75 -18.55
CA GLY A 449 19.14 -36.78 -17.52
C GLY A 449 18.07 -36.80 -16.43
N THR A 450 17.06 -35.94 -16.49
CA THR A 450 16.01 -35.82 -15.45
C THR A 450 14.62 -35.73 -16.04
N SER A 451 13.75 -36.67 -15.64
CA SER A 451 12.33 -36.61 -15.98
C SER A 451 11.62 -35.60 -15.09
N MET A 452 11.00 -34.57 -15.67
CA MET A 452 10.32 -33.52 -14.92
C MET A 452 8.92 -33.21 -15.45
N SER A 453 8.04 -32.84 -14.53
CA SER A 453 6.78 -32.13 -14.77
C SER A 453 6.94 -30.68 -14.34
N THR A 454 6.21 -29.77 -14.99
CA THR A 454 6.25 -28.34 -14.69
C THR A 454 4.85 -27.82 -14.39
N ILE A 455 4.74 -27.01 -13.34
CA ILE A 455 3.56 -26.20 -13.02
C ILE A 455 4.07 -24.79 -12.70
N ASN A 456 3.68 -23.81 -13.50
CA ASN A 456 4.14 -22.44 -13.38
C ASN A 456 2.99 -21.43 -13.43
N GLU A 457 3.32 -20.17 -13.19
CA GLU A 457 2.38 -19.05 -13.08
C GLU A 457 1.50 -18.82 -14.31
N TYR A 458 1.96 -19.15 -15.53
CA TYR A 458 1.16 -19.04 -16.75
C TYR A 458 0.17 -20.20 -16.94
N MET A 459 0.20 -21.21 -16.06
CA MET A 459 -0.72 -22.35 -16.09
C MET A 459 -1.95 -22.17 -15.20
N VAL A 460 -2.14 -21.00 -14.56
CA VAL A 460 -3.30 -20.73 -13.68
C VAL A 460 -4.62 -21.05 -14.40
N GLY A 461 -4.79 -20.64 -15.66
CA GLY A 461 -5.98 -20.94 -16.47
C GLY A 461 -6.01 -22.33 -17.13
N GLN A 462 -4.94 -23.14 -17.01
CA GLN A 462 -4.74 -24.37 -17.80
C GLN A 462 -4.97 -25.63 -16.96
N ASN A 463 -6.17 -25.79 -16.40
CA ASN A 463 -6.52 -26.85 -15.44
C ASN A 463 -6.16 -28.27 -15.93
N ASN A 464 -6.41 -28.58 -17.22
CA ASN A 464 -6.11 -29.89 -17.79
C ASN A 464 -4.61 -30.20 -17.79
N LYS A 465 -3.76 -29.22 -18.13
CA LYS A 465 -2.30 -29.40 -18.10
C LYS A 465 -1.78 -29.56 -16.68
N VAL A 466 -2.32 -28.78 -15.74
CA VAL A 466 -1.97 -28.89 -14.32
C VAL A 466 -2.38 -30.25 -13.77
N ALA A 467 -3.59 -30.72 -14.05
CA ALA A 467 -4.06 -32.04 -13.62
C ALA A 467 -3.18 -33.16 -14.18
N LYS A 468 -2.82 -33.08 -15.48
CA LYS A 468 -1.90 -34.03 -16.12
C LYS A 468 -0.52 -34.03 -15.45
N ALA A 469 0.07 -32.87 -15.20
CA ALA A 469 1.36 -32.75 -14.52
C ALA A 469 1.32 -33.35 -13.10
N ARG A 470 0.25 -33.06 -12.34
CA ARG A 470 0.03 -33.61 -11.00
C ARG A 470 -0.10 -35.13 -11.01
N SER A 471 -0.87 -35.69 -11.95
CA SER A 471 -1.03 -37.14 -12.09
C SER A 471 0.28 -37.82 -12.49
N GLN A 472 1.01 -37.28 -13.47
CA GLN A 472 2.32 -37.84 -13.86
C GLN A 472 3.34 -37.83 -12.71
N PHE A 473 3.33 -36.78 -11.88
CA PHE A 473 4.17 -36.70 -10.69
C PHE A 473 3.72 -37.68 -9.59
N PHE A 474 2.41 -37.79 -9.35
CA PHE A 474 1.85 -38.71 -8.36
C PHE A 474 2.11 -40.18 -8.72
N ASP A 475 2.00 -40.54 -10.00
CA ASP A 475 2.28 -41.89 -10.51
C ASP A 475 3.79 -42.23 -10.50
N GLY A 476 4.67 -41.25 -10.22
CA GLY A 476 6.12 -41.43 -10.27
C GLY A 476 6.71 -41.51 -11.69
N LYS A 477 5.90 -41.25 -12.73
CA LYS A 477 6.34 -41.19 -14.14
C LYS A 477 7.38 -40.09 -14.37
N ARG A 478 7.35 -39.05 -13.55
CA ARG A 478 8.31 -37.95 -13.55
C ARG A 478 8.96 -37.85 -12.17
N GLN A 479 10.28 -37.81 -12.14
CA GLN A 479 11.06 -37.75 -10.91
C GLN A 479 10.86 -36.41 -10.18
N PHE A 480 10.90 -35.31 -10.94
CA PHE A 480 10.78 -33.95 -10.42
C PHE A 480 9.46 -33.28 -10.79
N LEU A 481 8.98 -32.43 -9.88
CA LEU A 481 7.96 -31.43 -10.16
C LEU A 481 8.52 -30.04 -9.91
N LEU A 482 8.70 -29.25 -10.96
CA LEU A 482 9.04 -27.83 -10.85
C LEU A 482 7.74 -27.03 -10.61
N TYR A 483 7.70 -26.30 -9.51
CA TYR A 483 6.50 -25.66 -8.99
C TYR A 483 6.81 -24.22 -8.58
N THR A 484 6.18 -23.23 -9.22
CA THR A 484 6.44 -21.81 -8.92
C THR A 484 5.60 -21.30 -7.76
N GLU A 485 6.19 -20.39 -6.97
CA GLU A 485 5.50 -19.72 -5.84
C GLU A 485 4.27 -18.94 -6.31
N ARG A 486 4.37 -18.18 -7.39
CA ARG A 486 3.25 -17.41 -7.90
C ARG A 486 2.07 -18.30 -8.32
N PHE A 487 2.33 -19.49 -8.88
CA PHE A 487 1.25 -20.45 -9.12
C PHE A 487 0.64 -20.96 -7.81
N HIS A 488 1.49 -21.22 -6.81
CA HIS A 488 1.03 -21.60 -5.47
C HIS A 488 0.13 -20.52 -4.87
N PHE A 489 0.51 -19.25 -4.96
CA PHE A 489 -0.26 -18.11 -4.46
C PHE A 489 -1.70 -18.09 -5.01
N TYR A 490 -1.89 -18.15 -6.32
CA TYR A 490 -3.22 -18.04 -6.95
C TYR A 490 -4.09 -19.30 -6.83
N ARG A 491 -3.50 -20.49 -6.62
CA ARG A 491 -4.26 -21.76 -6.65
C ARG A 491 -4.25 -22.55 -5.33
N ARG A 492 -3.19 -22.40 -4.54
CA ARG A 492 -2.88 -23.15 -3.30
C ARG A 492 -3.28 -24.63 -3.37
N TYR A 493 -2.86 -25.31 -4.44
CA TYR A 493 -3.19 -26.72 -4.62
C TYR A 493 -2.42 -27.59 -3.64
N ARG A 494 -3.14 -28.53 -3.00
CA ARG A 494 -2.53 -29.64 -2.26
C ARG A 494 -1.92 -30.61 -3.27
N ILE A 495 -0.59 -30.62 -3.35
CA ILE A 495 0.17 -31.54 -4.22
C ILE A 495 0.36 -32.85 -3.48
N LYS A 496 -0.31 -33.91 -3.94
CA LYS A 496 -0.20 -35.26 -3.36
C LYS A 496 1.05 -35.96 -3.86
N GLY A 497 1.58 -36.87 -3.04
CA GLY A 497 2.68 -37.77 -3.43
C GLY A 497 4.08 -37.21 -3.23
N VAL A 498 4.23 -35.95 -2.79
CA VAL A 498 5.54 -35.34 -2.50
C VAL A 498 6.24 -36.11 -1.37
N ARG A 499 7.45 -36.59 -1.62
CA ARG A 499 8.32 -37.25 -0.62
C ARG A 499 9.51 -36.39 -0.22
N HIS A 500 9.95 -35.53 -1.13
CA HIS A 500 11.05 -34.62 -0.92
C HIS A 500 10.68 -33.24 -1.44
N ILE A 501 11.01 -32.18 -0.69
CA ILE A 501 10.83 -30.79 -1.10
C ILE A 501 12.20 -30.13 -1.10
N ILE A 502 12.51 -29.46 -2.20
CA ILE A 502 13.66 -28.57 -2.32
C ILE A 502 13.12 -27.16 -2.50
N PHE A 503 13.39 -26.30 -1.53
CA PHE A 503 13.20 -24.86 -1.69
C PHE A 503 14.42 -24.32 -2.41
N TYR A 504 14.25 -23.98 -3.69
CA TYR A 504 15.36 -23.41 -4.47
C TYR A 504 15.78 -22.06 -3.90
N ASP A 505 14.79 -21.25 -3.52
CA ASP A 505 14.95 -20.12 -2.61
C ASP A 505 13.83 -20.16 -1.57
N LEU A 506 13.96 -19.37 -0.50
CA LEU A 506 12.98 -19.34 0.58
C LEU A 506 11.66 -18.71 0.09
N PRO A 507 10.51 -19.32 0.41
CA PRO A 507 9.21 -18.74 0.10
C PRO A 507 8.96 -17.46 0.89
N ILE A 508 8.05 -16.62 0.38
CA ILE A 508 7.53 -15.49 1.16
C ILE A 508 6.66 -16.06 2.31
N PRO A 509 6.94 -15.73 3.59
CA PRO A 509 6.39 -16.47 4.73
C PRO A 509 4.85 -16.53 4.84
N THR A 510 4.11 -15.56 4.30
CA THR A 510 2.64 -15.57 4.33
C THR A 510 2.01 -16.54 3.35
N LEU A 511 2.79 -17.08 2.41
CA LEU A 511 2.27 -17.81 1.27
C LEU A 511 2.54 -19.31 1.34
N PHE A 512 3.27 -19.75 2.37
CA PHE A 512 3.57 -21.15 2.63
C PHE A 512 3.27 -21.47 4.10
N PRO A 513 1.98 -21.62 4.47
CA PRO A 513 1.56 -21.93 5.84
C PRO A 513 1.98 -23.34 6.29
#